data_AF-A0A1B6QAF0-F1
#
_entry.id   AF-A0A1B6QAF0-F1
#
_cell.length_a   1.000
_cell.length_b   1.000
_cell.length_c   1.000
_cell.angle_alpha   90.00
_cell.angle_beta   90.00
_cell.angle_gamma   90.00
#
_symmetry.space_group_name_H-M   'P 1'
#
loop_
_entity.id
_entity.type
_entity.pdbx_description
1 polymer ?
#
loop_
_entity_poly.entity_id
_entity_poly.type
_entity_poly.pdbx_seq_one_letter_code
_entity_poly.pdbx_strand_id
1 'polypeptide(L)'
;MKNGHAHRLLVSSAFGQHALPPNSKLSSIRSRRTPRPSSFPLPALRHLPTLQASKTLHPTTPVVTADHAAGFASTDRFHVMDFHHVEFWCADAASAAGRFSFALGVPLAAHSDLTTGNTAHASHLLRSRSGPLALLFTAPYAAQHGGADDDDTASSSVLPSFSADAARRFAADHGLAVRAVAVCVSDAAEAFRASVAAGARPAFAPAELGHGFVFAEVELYGDVVLRFVSYPDDTDDVAFLPGFANVASSEDQSECPPDYGLSRFDHIVGGVPDLDPAAAYIAGFTGFHEFDRVNAKEVGTLNGLVLANSSEKVLLTLLEPVHGTARSAAGARYRRSWTTMAAQACSTWR
;
A
#
# COMPACT_ATOMS: atom_id res chain seq x y z
N MET A 1 31.29 51.75 -15.93
CA MET A 1 31.34 51.80 -17.41
C MET A 1 30.81 50.43 -17.88
N LYS A 2 29.52 50.27 -18.25
CA LYS A 2 28.92 50.34 -19.61
C LYS A 2 29.74 49.51 -20.62
N ASN A 3 29.26 48.50 -21.36
CA ASN A 3 27.96 48.05 -21.93
C ASN A 3 28.08 46.51 -22.19
N GLY A 4 27.10 45.66 -22.49
CA GLY A 4 25.76 45.82 -23.09
C GLY A 4 25.70 45.16 -24.49
N HIS A 5 24.73 44.24 -24.68
CA HIS A 5 24.22 43.57 -25.92
C HIS A 5 24.97 42.31 -26.41
N ALA A 6 24.38 41.11 -26.44
CA ALA A 6 23.18 40.58 -27.13
C ALA A 6 23.34 40.48 -28.66
N HIS A 7 23.27 39.26 -29.23
CA HIS A 7 22.30 38.88 -30.26
C HIS A 7 22.41 37.40 -30.71
N ARG A 8 21.23 36.91 -31.10
CA ARG A 8 20.74 35.59 -31.54
C ARG A 8 21.26 35.07 -32.90
N LEU A 9 21.08 33.75 -33.07
CA LEU A 9 20.68 32.98 -34.28
C LEU A 9 21.71 32.74 -35.42
N LEU A 10 21.97 31.45 -35.75
CA LEU A 10 21.43 30.77 -36.94
C LEU A 10 21.93 29.32 -37.10
N VAL A 11 21.02 28.50 -37.59
CA VAL A 11 21.11 27.08 -37.97
C VAL A 11 21.84 26.94 -39.31
N SER A 12 22.58 25.85 -39.54
CA SER A 12 22.38 24.91 -40.67
C SER A 12 23.61 24.03 -41.00
N SER A 13 23.31 22.75 -41.28
CA SER A 13 23.92 21.82 -42.24
C SER A 13 25.38 21.38 -42.08
N ALA A 14 25.63 20.07 -41.93
CA ALA A 14 25.81 19.16 -43.07
C ALA A 14 26.11 17.73 -42.56
N PHE A 15 25.19 16.80 -42.79
CA PHE A 15 25.45 15.35 -42.68
C PHE A 15 25.95 14.86 -44.05
N GLY A 16 27.11 14.19 -44.03
CA GLY A 16 27.72 13.58 -45.21
C GLY A 16 26.93 12.38 -45.72
N GLN A 17 26.80 12.31 -47.04
CA GLN A 17 26.21 11.20 -47.78
C GLN A 17 27.20 10.04 -47.85
N HIS A 18 26.79 8.83 -47.44
CA HIS A 18 27.39 7.58 -47.91
C HIS A 18 26.29 6.71 -48.51
N ALA A 19 26.44 6.43 -49.81
CA ALA A 19 25.60 5.56 -50.61
C ALA A 19 25.96 4.08 -50.36
N LEU A 20 24.95 3.21 -50.31
CA LEU A 20 25.06 1.75 -50.35
C LEU A 20 24.30 1.18 -51.57
N PRO A 21 24.75 0.04 -52.12
CA PRO A 21 24.37 -0.45 -53.46
C PRO A 21 23.03 -1.23 -53.51
N PRO A 22 22.50 -1.53 -54.72
CA PRO A 22 21.11 -1.91 -54.93
C PRO A 22 20.87 -3.44 -54.91
N ASN A 23 19.58 -3.80 -54.77
CA ASN A 23 18.92 -5.13 -54.81
C ASN A 23 18.66 -5.74 -53.41
N SER A 24 17.45 -6.16 -53.01
CA SER A 24 16.17 -6.29 -53.71
C SER A 24 15.02 -6.53 -52.71
N LYS A 25 13.80 -6.19 -53.16
CA LYS A 25 12.47 -6.65 -52.69
C LYS A 25 12.02 -6.27 -51.27
N LEU A 26 11.35 -5.12 -51.16
CA LEU A 26 10.29 -4.91 -50.17
C LEU A 26 9.03 -4.34 -50.84
N SER A 27 7.92 -4.96 -50.45
CA SER A 27 6.54 -4.79 -50.90
C SER A 27 6.01 -3.37 -50.76
N SER A 28 5.21 -2.95 -51.75
CA SER A 28 4.46 -1.71 -51.79
C SER A 28 3.41 -1.61 -50.68
N ILE A 29 3.58 -0.67 -49.74
CA ILE A 29 2.47 -0.16 -48.92
C ILE A 29 2.11 1.23 -49.45
N ARG A 30 0.94 1.28 -50.10
CA ARG A 30 0.33 2.48 -50.65
C ARG A 30 -0.30 3.27 -49.49
N SER A 31 0.24 4.43 -49.16
CA SER A 31 -0.36 5.37 -48.20
C SER A 31 -1.73 5.82 -48.69
N ARG A 32 -2.81 5.39 -48.00
CA ARG A 32 -4.15 5.96 -48.15
C ARG A 32 -4.25 7.17 -47.22
N ARG A 33 -4.54 8.34 -47.81
CA ARG A 33 -4.94 9.56 -47.07
C ARG A 33 -6.22 9.28 -46.29
N THR A 34 -6.17 9.45 -44.97
CA THR A 34 -7.36 9.49 -44.09
C THR A 34 -8.02 10.87 -44.15
N PRO A 35 -9.36 10.98 -44.23
CA PRO A 35 -10.04 12.27 -44.17
C PRO A 35 -10.09 12.82 -42.73
N ARG A 36 -10.11 14.15 -42.61
CA ARG A 36 -10.22 14.92 -41.36
C ARG A 36 -11.53 14.59 -40.61
N PRO A 37 -11.54 14.56 -39.27
CA PRO A 37 -12.78 14.40 -38.51
C PRO A 37 -13.62 15.68 -38.58
N SER A 38 -14.91 15.51 -38.83
CA SER A 38 -15.94 16.55 -38.74
C SER A 38 -16.23 16.90 -37.28
N SER A 39 -16.46 18.19 -37.03
CA SER A 39 -16.86 18.74 -35.73
C SER A 39 -18.23 18.22 -35.31
N PHE A 40 -18.31 17.55 -34.15
CA PHE A 40 -19.57 17.24 -33.49
C PHE A 40 -20.01 18.42 -32.60
N PRO A 41 -21.31 18.78 -32.56
CA PRO A 41 -21.80 19.81 -31.66
C PRO A 41 -21.91 19.28 -30.22
N LEU A 42 -21.42 20.07 -29.25
CA LEU A 42 -21.57 19.83 -27.81
C LEU A 42 -23.04 20.00 -27.39
N PRO A 43 -23.62 19.10 -26.57
CA PRO A 43 -24.92 19.35 -25.97
C PRO A 43 -24.81 20.36 -24.83
N ALA A 44 -25.78 21.27 -24.75
CA ALA A 44 -25.88 22.30 -23.73
C ALA A 44 -26.03 21.72 -22.32
N LEU A 45 -25.27 22.29 -21.37
CA LEU A 45 -25.39 22.09 -19.93
C LEU A 45 -26.83 22.39 -19.48
N ARG A 46 -27.56 21.36 -19.05
CA ARG A 46 -28.82 21.52 -18.31
C ARG A 46 -28.50 21.65 -16.83
N HIS A 47 -29.00 22.74 -16.23
CA HIS A 47 -28.94 23.01 -14.81
C HIS A 47 -29.49 21.83 -13.98
N LEU A 48 -28.68 21.33 -13.04
CA LEU A 48 -29.12 20.43 -11.98
C LEU A 48 -29.88 21.24 -10.91
N PRO A 49 -31.00 20.72 -10.36
CA PRO A 49 -31.75 21.42 -9.33
C PRO A 49 -31.00 21.40 -8.00
N THR A 50 -30.94 22.57 -7.37
CA THR A 50 -30.40 22.83 -6.03
C THR A 50 -31.22 22.07 -4.98
N LEU A 51 -30.61 21.08 -4.31
CA LEU A 51 -31.20 20.48 -3.11
C LEU A 51 -31.01 21.43 -1.93
N GLN A 52 -32.14 21.88 -1.36
CA GLN A 52 -32.18 22.70 -0.16
C GLN A 52 -31.66 21.91 1.05
N ALA A 53 -30.72 22.51 1.79
CA ALA A 53 -30.31 22.05 3.11
C ALA A 53 -31.51 22.07 4.07
N SER A 54 -31.74 20.99 4.81
CA SER A 54 -32.69 20.99 5.91
C SER A 54 -32.24 20.07 7.04
N LYS A 55 -32.19 20.68 8.22
CA LYS A 55 -31.96 20.17 9.59
C LYS A 55 -30.52 19.79 9.97
N THR A 56 -29.84 20.80 10.48
CA THR A 56 -28.78 20.72 11.50
C THR A 56 -29.26 19.92 12.72
N LEU A 57 -28.59 18.79 13.00
CA LEU A 57 -28.56 18.18 14.32
C LEU A 57 -27.22 18.59 14.95
N HIS A 58 -27.28 19.39 16.01
CA HIS A 58 -26.12 19.70 16.84
C HIS A 58 -25.81 18.49 17.74
N PRO A 59 -24.60 17.91 17.69
CA PRO A 59 -24.09 17.13 18.80
C PRO A 59 -23.49 18.10 19.83
N THR A 60 -24.06 18.13 21.03
CA THR A 60 -23.43 18.72 22.20
C THR A 60 -22.32 17.77 22.65
N THR A 61 -21.06 18.22 22.53
CA THR A 61 -19.90 17.53 23.11
C THR A 61 -19.84 17.79 24.62
N PRO A 62 -19.75 16.76 25.47
CA PRO A 62 -19.07 16.92 26.74
C PRO A 62 -17.56 16.84 26.51
N VAL A 63 -16.84 17.74 27.15
CA VAL A 63 -15.38 17.70 27.30
C VAL A 63 -15.04 16.43 28.09
N VAL A 64 -14.39 15.45 27.44
CA VAL A 64 -13.92 14.25 28.12
C VAL A 64 -12.59 14.59 28.80
N THR A 65 -12.67 14.87 30.10
CA THR A 65 -11.55 14.70 31.03
C THR A 65 -11.27 13.21 31.20
N ALA A 66 -10.00 12.85 31.32
CA ALA A 66 -9.54 11.49 31.57
C ALA A 66 -10.15 10.92 32.86
N ASP A 67 -11.15 10.06 32.73
CA ASP A 67 -11.40 8.88 33.56
C ASP A 67 -12.70 8.18 33.11
N HIS A 68 -12.56 7.21 32.21
CA HIS A 68 -13.56 6.15 32.02
C HIS A 68 -12.84 4.84 31.66
N ALA A 69 -12.01 4.35 32.58
CA ALA A 69 -11.62 2.95 32.63
C ALA A 69 -12.70 2.17 33.41
N ALA A 70 -13.78 1.80 32.73
CA ALA A 70 -14.71 0.77 33.19
C ALA A 70 -15.44 0.13 32.01
N GLY A 71 -15.09 -1.11 31.65
CA GLY A 71 -16.11 -2.07 31.23
C GLY A 71 -15.89 -2.97 30.02
N PHE A 72 -14.75 -2.95 29.30
CA PHE A 72 -14.40 -4.06 28.42
C PHE A 72 -13.13 -4.73 28.95
N ALA A 73 -13.24 -5.99 29.35
CA ALA A 73 -12.06 -6.83 29.54
C ALA A 73 -11.44 -7.00 28.15
N SER A 74 -10.26 -6.42 27.93
CA SER A 74 -9.50 -6.57 26.70
C SER A 74 -9.37 -8.05 26.37
N THR A 75 -9.86 -8.46 25.20
CA THR A 75 -9.73 -9.82 24.69
C THR A 75 -8.50 -9.98 23.81
N ASP A 76 -7.83 -8.88 23.47
CA ASP A 76 -6.58 -8.89 22.71
C ASP A 76 -5.58 -9.83 23.39
N ARG A 77 -5.00 -10.73 22.60
CA ARG A 77 -4.02 -11.70 23.12
C ARG A 77 -2.65 -11.08 23.36
N PHE A 78 -2.39 -9.94 22.76
CA PHE A 78 -1.16 -9.16 22.81
C PHE A 78 -1.51 -7.69 22.60
N HIS A 79 -0.72 -6.76 23.15
CA HIS A 79 -1.05 -5.35 23.11
C HIS A 79 -0.78 -4.74 21.72
N VAL A 80 -1.86 -4.34 21.03
CA VAL A 80 -1.81 -3.66 19.72
C VAL A 80 -2.02 -2.16 19.89
N MET A 81 -1.10 -1.37 19.35
CA MET A 81 -1.08 0.09 19.51
C MET A 81 -1.79 0.81 18.35
N ASP A 82 -1.37 0.57 17.11
CA ASP A 82 -1.88 1.23 15.91
C ASP A 82 -1.47 0.46 14.64
N PHE A 83 -1.97 0.87 13.48
CA PHE A 83 -1.38 0.49 12.20
C PHE A 83 0.03 1.06 12.07
N HIS A 84 0.98 0.25 11.60
CA HIS A 84 2.36 0.68 11.38
C HIS A 84 2.63 1.05 9.91
N HIS A 85 2.32 0.14 8.97
CA HIS A 85 2.40 0.39 7.53
C HIS A 85 1.60 -0.64 6.74
N VAL A 86 1.44 -0.40 5.43
CA VAL A 86 0.95 -1.39 4.47
C VAL A 86 2.01 -1.61 3.41
N GLU A 87 2.40 -2.87 3.18
CA GLU A 87 3.35 -3.24 2.13
C GLU A 87 2.62 -3.80 0.91
N PHE A 88 2.94 -3.24 -0.26
CA PHE A 88 2.55 -3.74 -1.57
C PHE A 88 3.73 -4.48 -2.18
N TRP A 89 3.48 -5.71 -2.62
CA TRP A 89 4.37 -6.36 -3.57
C TRP A 89 3.95 -5.99 -4.98
N CYS A 90 4.93 -5.63 -5.80
CA CYS A 90 4.70 -5.08 -7.12
C CYS A 90 5.77 -5.53 -8.11
N ALA A 91 5.46 -5.41 -9.40
CA ALA A 91 6.40 -5.74 -10.47
C ALA A 91 7.55 -4.71 -10.58
N ASP A 92 7.28 -3.44 -10.25
CA ASP A 92 8.27 -2.36 -10.24
C ASP A 92 7.92 -1.35 -9.14
N ALA A 93 8.77 -1.27 -8.12
CA ALA A 93 8.52 -0.45 -6.94
C ALA A 93 8.59 1.05 -7.25
N ALA A 94 9.47 1.47 -8.15
CA ALA A 94 9.63 2.88 -8.52
C ALA A 94 8.38 3.42 -9.23
N SER A 95 7.83 2.68 -10.19
CA SER A 95 6.60 3.06 -10.91
C SER A 95 5.39 3.12 -9.97
N ALA A 96 5.23 2.12 -9.09
CA ALA A 96 4.12 2.08 -8.15
C ALA A 96 4.23 3.22 -7.12
N ALA A 97 5.38 3.35 -6.46
CA ALA A 97 5.62 4.39 -5.47
C ALA A 97 5.51 5.80 -6.07
N GLY A 98 6.10 6.05 -7.24
CA GLY A 98 6.01 7.36 -7.90
C GLY A 98 4.58 7.75 -8.23
N ARG A 99 3.77 6.81 -8.74
CA ARG A 99 2.35 7.05 -9.04
C ARG A 99 1.54 7.31 -7.78
N PHE A 100 1.71 6.52 -6.73
CA PHE A 100 0.98 6.70 -5.48
C PHE A 100 1.39 7.99 -4.78
N SER A 101 2.68 8.34 -4.82
CA SER A 101 3.20 9.55 -4.23
C SER A 101 2.56 10.79 -4.82
N PHE A 102 2.55 10.90 -6.15
CA PHE A 102 1.88 11.99 -6.84
C PHE A 102 0.35 11.97 -6.65
N ALA A 103 -0.30 10.81 -6.81
CA ALA A 103 -1.76 10.74 -6.81
C ALA A 103 -2.38 10.94 -5.42
N LEU A 104 -1.69 10.54 -4.35
CA LEU A 104 -2.16 10.64 -2.97
C LEU A 104 -1.54 11.82 -2.21
N GLY A 105 -0.54 12.49 -2.79
CA GLY A 105 0.21 13.55 -2.10
C GLY A 105 1.01 12.98 -0.92
N VAL A 106 1.61 11.80 -1.08
CA VAL A 106 2.37 11.14 0.00
C VAL A 106 3.82 11.04 -0.45
N PRO A 107 4.73 11.92 0.00
CA PRO A 107 6.10 11.96 -0.50
C PRO A 107 6.90 10.71 -0.14
N LEU A 108 7.93 10.41 -0.93
CA LEU A 108 8.96 9.43 -0.60
C LEU A 108 9.69 9.88 0.67
N ALA A 109 9.77 8.99 1.66
CA ALA A 109 10.35 9.28 2.98
C ALA A 109 11.58 8.43 3.29
N ALA A 110 11.61 7.18 2.80
CA ALA A 110 12.76 6.31 2.95
C ALA A 110 12.85 5.30 1.81
N HIS A 111 14.03 4.74 1.59
CA HIS A 111 14.21 3.65 0.61
C HIS A 111 15.28 2.65 1.05
N SER A 112 15.18 1.44 0.50
CA SER A 112 16.21 0.42 0.58
C SER A 112 16.32 -0.22 -0.80
N ASP A 113 17.46 -0.05 -1.45
CA ASP A 113 17.71 -0.52 -2.82
C ASP A 113 19.23 -0.68 -3.06
N LEU A 114 19.64 -0.86 -4.32
CA LEU A 114 21.06 -1.00 -4.66
C LEU A 114 21.94 0.15 -4.14
N THR A 115 21.41 1.37 -4.04
CA THR A 115 22.15 2.54 -3.54
C THR A 115 22.42 2.46 -2.04
N THR A 116 21.63 1.69 -1.31
CA THR A 116 21.78 1.43 0.13
C THR A 116 22.44 0.08 0.41
N GLY A 117 22.94 -0.61 -0.62
CA GLY A 117 23.56 -1.93 -0.51
C GLY A 117 22.59 -3.12 -0.48
N ASN A 118 21.28 -2.89 -0.64
CA ASN A 118 20.30 -3.98 -0.74
C ASN A 118 20.29 -4.51 -2.18
N THR A 119 20.79 -5.74 -2.36
CA THR A 119 20.87 -6.40 -3.66
C THR A 119 19.72 -7.40 -3.89
N ALA A 120 18.85 -7.60 -2.91
CA ALA A 120 17.74 -8.54 -2.97
C ALA A 120 16.46 -7.92 -3.54
N HIS A 121 16.13 -6.69 -3.12
CA HIS A 121 14.91 -5.99 -3.53
C HIS A 121 15.08 -4.48 -3.52
N ALA A 122 14.19 -3.80 -4.25
CA ALA A 122 13.97 -2.37 -4.14
C ALA A 122 12.70 -2.12 -3.31
N SER A 123 12.80 -1.32 -2.27
CA SER A 123 11.71 -0.93 -1.39
C SER A 123 11.65 0.59 -1.25
N HIS A 124 10.51 1.18 -1.59
CA HIS A 124 10.26 2.62 -1.46
C HIS A 124 9.13 2.87 -0.48
N LEU A 125 9.42 3.65 0.57
CA LEU A 125 8.46 4.03 1.58
C LEU A 125 7.93 5.43 1.31
N LEU A 126 6.62 5.53 1.10
CA LEU A 126 5.92 6.80 1.12
C LEU A 126 5.36 7.04 2.52
N ARG A 127 5.54 8.26 3.04
CA ARG A 127 4.99 8.65 4.34
C ARG A 127 4.31 10.01 4.24
N SER A 128 3.16 10.13 4.89
CA SER A 128 2.47 11.42 4.99
C SER A 128 3.24 12.37 5.92
N ARG A 129 3.18 13.68 5.64
CA ARG A 129 3.67 14.69 6.59
C ARG A 129 2.59 15.07 7.61
N SER A 130 1.33 14.76 7.29
CA SER A 130 0.15 15.05 8.09
C SER A 130 -0.20 13.95 9.08
N GLY A 131 0.57 12.86 9.16
CA GLY A 131 0.35 11.80 10.14
C GLY A 131 1.15 10.51 9.89
N PRO A 132 0.85 9.43 10.64
CA PRO A 132 1.63 8.19 10.63
C PRO A 132 1.42 7.29 9.40
N LEU A 133 0.60 7.68 8.42
CA LEU A 133 0.34 6.89 7.21
C LEU A 133 1.65 6.53 6.50
N ALA A 134 1.88 5.22 6.33
CA ALA A 134 3.07 4.66 5.70
C ALA A 134 2.70 3.58 4.67
N LEU A 135 3.12 3.78 3.42
CA LEU A 135 2.91 2.87 2.30
C LEU A 135 4.27 2.40 1.78
N LEU A 136 4.52 1.10 1.85
CA LEU A 136 5.77 0.49 1.38
C LEU A 136 5.53 -0.23 0.06
N PHE A 137 6.35 0.03 -0.95
CA PHE A 137 6.30 -0.65 -2.24
C PHE A 137 7.59 -1.44 -2.44
N THR A 138 7.48 -2.76 -2.58
CA THR A 138 8.63 -3.65 -2.70
C THR A 138 8.56 -4.44 -4.01
N ALA A 139 9.68 -4.52 -4.73
CA ALA A 139 9.83 -5.32 -5.94
C ALA A 139 11.16 -6.11 -5.91
N PRO A 140 11.16 -7.39 -6.35
CA PRO A 140 12.37 -8.19 -6.42
C PRO A 140 13.32 -7.68 -7.50
N TYR A 141 14.63 -7.70 -7.23
CA TYR A 141 15.60 -7.66 -8.32
C TYR A 141 15.61 -8.99 -9.10
N ALA A 142 16.16 -8.95 -10.31
CA ALA A 142 16.38 -10.15 -11.10
C ALA A 142 17.37 -11.07 -10.37
N ALA A 143 17.13 -12.39 -10.41
CA ALA A 143 18.08 -13.35 -9.88
C ALA A 143 19.42 -13.19 -10.61
N GLN A 144 20.49 -12.98 -9.84
CA GLN A 144 21.84 -13.02 -10.38
C GLN A 144 22.06 -14.45 -10.89
N HIS A 145 22.37 -14.62 -12.18
CA HIS A 145 22.75 -15.92 -12.71
C HIS A 145 24.19 -16.23 -12.22
N GLY A 146 24.29 -16.75 -11.00
CA GLY A 146 25.51 -17.22 -10.35
C GLY A 146 25.22 -18.55 -9.65
N GLY A 147 26.15 -19.49 -9.73
CA GLY A 147 25.94 -20.93 -9.51
C GLY A 147 25.40 -21.37 -8.15
N ALA A 148 24.99 -22.63 -8.10
CA ALA A 148 24.31 -23.32 -7.01
C ALA A 148 25.12 -23.52 -5.71
N ASP A 149 26.16 -22.71 -5.43
CA ASP A 149 27.11 -22.92 -4.34
C ASP A 149 27.46 -21.63 -3.57
N ASP A 150 26.47 -20.83 -3.15
CA ASP A 150 26.68 -19.75 -2.16
C ASP A 150 25.67 -19.93 -1.02
N ASP A 151 25.95 -20.90 -0.15
CA ASP A 151 25.22 -21.20 1.10
C ASP A 151 25.65 -20.27 2.26
N ASP A 152 26.32 -19.15 1.97
CA ASP A 152 26.95 -18.29 2.99
C ASP A 152 26.95 -16.78 2.66
N THR A 153 26.17 -16.31 1.68
CA THR A 153 25.98 -14.86 1.52
C THR A 153 24.94 -14.37 2.52
N ALA A 154 25.38 -13.63 3.54
CA ALA A 154 24.51 -12.85 4.41
C ALA A 154 23.46 -12.13 3.56
N SER A 155 22.18 -12.47 3.77
CA SER A 155 21.08 -11.90 3.00
C SER A 155 21.17 -10.37 3.09
N SER A 156 21.44 -9.70 1.97
CA SER A 156 21.45 -8.23 1.88
C SER A 156 20.05 -7.62 2.00
N SER A 157 19.03 -8.47 2.16
CA SER A 157 17.66 -8.06 2.32
C SER A 157 17.45 -7.39 3.68
N VAL A 158 16.96 -6.16 3.61
CA VAL A 158 16.56 -5.38 4.80
C VAL A 158 15.26 -5.91 5.42
N LEU A 159 14.45 -6.64 4.65
CA LEU A 159 13.24 -7.31 5.11
C LEU A 159 13.48 -8.82 5.09
N PRO A 160 13.90 -9.45 6.20
CA PRO A 160 14.37 -10.84 6.12
C PRO A 160 13.25 -11.86 5.84
N SER A 161 11.98 -11.46 5.85
CA SER A 161 10.85 -12.27 5.35
C SER A 161 10.67 -12.23 3.83
N PHE A 162 11.43 -11.39 3.13
CA PHE A 162 11.32 -11.21 1.68
C PHE A 162 11.83 -12.45 0.93
N SER A 163 11.02 -12.91 -0.03
CA SER A 163 11.39 -13.96 -0.97
C SER A 163 11.16 -13.48 -2.40
N ALA A 164 12.23 -13.40 -3.18
CA ALA A 164 12.15 -12.89 -4.55
C ALA A 164 11.25 -13.76 -5.45
N ASP A 165 11.26 -15.08 -5.25
CA ASP A 165 10.37 -16.01 -5.97
C ASP A 165 8.91 -15.83 -5.56
N ALA A 166 8.63 -15.68 -4.27
CA ALA A 166 7.28 -15.42 -3.79
C ALA A 166 6.76 -14.07 -4.32
N ALA A 167 7.59 -13.03 -4.29
CA ALA A 167 7.23 -11.70 -4.78
C ALA A 167 6.93 -11.69 -6.29
N ARG A 168 7.73 -12.41 -7.09
CA ARG A 168 7.48 -12.58 -8.53
C ARG A 168 6.16 -13.29 -8.81
N ARG A 169 5.88 -14.40 -8.11
CA ARG A 169 4.62 -15.15 -8.26
C ARG A 169 3.43 -14.28 -7.84
N PHE A 170 3.52 -13.64 -6.68
CA PHE A 170 2.49 -12.75 -6.16
C PHE A 170 2.16 -11.62 -7.15
N ALA A 171 3.17 -10.96 -7.74
CA ALA A 171 2.94 -9.91 -8.73
C ALA A 171 2.32 -10.45 -10.04
N ALA A 172 2.64 -11.69 -10.44
CA ALA A 172 2.03 -12.34 -11.60
C ALA A 172 0.57 -12.76 -11.34
N ASP A 173 0.28 -13.25 -10.14
CA ASP A 173 -1.03 -13.74 -9.74
C ASP A 173 -2.01 -12.59 -9.50
N HIS A 174 -1.52 -11.49 -8.90
CA HIS A 174 -2.37 -10.44 -8.33
C HIS A 174 -2.16 -9.05 -8.94
N GLY A 175 -1.08 -8.84 -9.68
CA GLY A 175 -0.66 -7.52 -10.13
C GLY A 175 -0.10 -6.67 -8.99
N LEU A 176 -0.55 -5.42 -8.86
CA LEU A 176 -0.25 -4.58 -7.70
C LEU A 176 -1.25 -4.89 -6.58
N ALA A 177 -0.77 -5.52 -5.50
CA ALA A 177 -1.63 -5.90 -4.37
C ALA A 177 -0.88 -5.79 -3.03
N VAL A 178 -1.64 -5.71 -1.94
CA VAL A 178 -1.10 -5.68 -0.58
C VAL A 178 -0.61 -7.06 -0.19
N ARG A 179 0.64 -7.16 0.23
CA ARG A 179 1.24 -8.38 0.79
C ARG A 179 1.16 -8.40 2.31
N ALA A 180 1.46 -7.29 2.98
CA ALA A 180 1.52 -7.23 4.43
C ALA A 180 0.69 -6.06 4.98
N VAL A 181 -0.13 -6.36 5.98
CA VAL A 181 -0.69 -5.36 6.88
C VAL A 181 0.16 -5.38 8.14
N ALA A 182 0.87 -4.30 8.42
CA ALA A 182 1.71 -4.20 9.59
C ALA A 182 1.02 -3.42 10.71
N VAL A 183 1.07 -3.98 11.92
CA VAL A 183 0.58 -3.35 13.15
C VAL A 183 1.73 -3.16 14.13
N CYS A 184 1.70 -2.04 14.85
CA CYS A 184 2.65 -1.78 15.92
C CYS A 184 2.14 -2.46 17.20
N VAL A 185 2.98 -3.27 17.81
CA VAL A 185 2.67 -4.05 19.02
C VAL A 185 3.74 -3.81 20.08
N SER A 186 3.43 -4.05 21.36
CA SER A 186 4.41 -3.85 22.43
C SER A 186 5.63 -4.75 22.31
N ASP A 187 5.44 -5.99 21.86
CA ASP A 187 6.51 -6.97 21.64
C ASP A 187 6.08 -7.91 20.49
N ALA A 188 6.79 -7.85 19.36
CA ALA A 188 6.48 -8.64 18.18
C ALA A 188 6.75 -10.14 18.37
N ALA A 189 7.72 -10.52 19.21
CA ALA A 189 7.99 -11.92 19.51
C ALA A 189 6.89 -12.52 20.40
N GLU A 190 6.41 -11.74 21.37
CA GLU A 190 5.27 -12.08 22.22
C GLU A 190 3.99 -12.22 21.40
N ALA A 191 3.67 -11.23 20.55
CA ALA A 191 2.51 -11.25 19.67
C ALA A 191 2.49 -12.46 18.73
N PHE A 192 3.64 -12.79 18.14
CA PHE A 192 3.79 -13.98 17.30
C PHE A 192 3.55 -15.27 18.09
N ARG A 193 4.19 -15.41 19.26
CA ARG A 193 4.04 -16.60 20.12
C ARG A 193 2.59 -16.79 20.56
N ALA A 194 1.93 -15.73 21.00
CA ALA A 194 0.53 -15.74 21.42
C ALA A 194 -0.40 -16.09 20.26
N SER A 195 -0.15 -15.53 19.07
CA SER A 195 -0.92 -15.81 17.85
C SER A 195 -0.81 -17.28 17.43
N VAL A 196 0.42 -17.82 17.34
CA VAL A 196 0.66 -19.21 16.93
C VAL A 196 0.09 -20.20 17.95
N ALA A 197 0.24 -19.90 19.25
CA ALA A 197 -0.38 -20.71 20.31
C ALA A 197 -1.91 -20.74 20.23
N ALA A 198 -2.52 -19.71 19.64
CA ALA A 198 -3.96 -19.60 19.42
C ALA A 198 -4.40 -20.03 18.00
N GLY A 199 -3.52 -20.67 17.22
CA GLY A 199 -3.86 -21.30 15.94
C GLY A 199 -3.49 -20.49 14.70
N ALA A 200 -2.81 -19.34 14.83
CA ALA A 200 -2.27 -18.64 13.67
C ALA A 200 -1.23 -19.50 12.93
N ARG A 201 -1.28 -19.48 11.60
CA ARG A 201 -0.27 -20.13 10.77
C ARG A 201 0.96 -19.22 10.66
N PRO A 202 2.15 -19.68 11.07
CA PRO A 202 3.35 -18.86 11.05
C PRO A 202 3.81 -18.62 9.60
N ALA A 203 4.13 -17.36 9.26
CA ALA A 203 4.67 -16.99 7.96
C ALA A 203 6.16 -16.63 8.04
N PHE A 204 6.57 -15.90 9.10
CA PHE A 204 7.98 -15.59 9.38
C PHE A 204 8.19 -15.49 10.89
N ALA A 205 9.18 -16.23 11.40
CA ALA A 205 9.50 -16.24 12.83
C ALA A 205 10.07 -14.87 13.28
N PRO A 206 9.95 -14.51 14.57
CA PRO A 206 10.47 -13.24 15.06
C PRO A 206 11.96 -13.07 14.77
N ALA A 207 12.32 -11.92 14.22
CA ALA A 207 13.71 -11.55 13.96
C ALA A 207 13.99 -10.13 14.45
N GLU A 208 15.15 -9.96 15.09
CA GLU A 208 15.67 -8.64 15.46
C GLU A 208 16.38 -8.02 14.26
N LEU A 209 15.98 -6.79 13.92
CA LEU A 209 16.55 -6.01 12.81
C LEU A 209 17.68 -5.08 13.25
N GLY A 210 17.92 -4.98 14.56
CA GLY A 210 18.81 -4.01 15.20
C GLY A 210 18.04 -2.83 15.81
N HIS A 211 18.72 -2.05 16.66
CA HIS A 211 18.12 -0.92 17.39
C HIS A 211 16.86 -1.29 18.22
N GLY A 212 16.73 -2.56 18.63
CA GLY A 212 15.56 -3.06 19.33
C GLY A 212 14.32 -3.27 18.45
N PHE A 213 14.42 -3.09 17.13
CA PHE A 213 13.34 -3.43 16.20
C PHE A 213 13.22 -4.94 16.10
N VAL A 214 12.01 -5.45 16.33
CA VAL A 214 11.65 -6.84 16.11
C VAL A 214 10.44 -6.87 15.20
N PHE A 215 10.43 -7.79 14.25
CA PHE A 215 9.23 -8.07 13.48
C PHE A 215 9.01 -9.57 13.31
N ALA A 216 7.75 -9.94 13.09
CA ALA A 216 7.31 -11.31 12.86
C ALA A 216 6.06 -11.30 11.97
N GLU A 217 5.74 -12.42 11.32
CA GLU A 217 4.58 -12.50 10.43
C GLU A 217 3.77 -13.78 10.64
N VAL A 218 2.45 -13.63 10.62
CA VAL A 218 1.50 -14.75 10.54
C VAL A 218 0.58 -14.58 9.34
N GLU A 219 0.06 -15.68 8.80
CA GLU A 219 -0.90 -15.61 7.71
C GLU A 219 -2.22 -14.99 8.19
N LEU A 220 -2.73 -14.00 7.44
CA LEU A 220 -3.99 -13.32 7.71
C LEU A 220 -5.13 -13.97 6.90
N TYR A 221 -5.10 -13.85 5.57
CA TYR A 221 -5.98 -14.54 4.63
C TYR A 221 -5.34 -14.60 3.24
N GLY A 222 -5.61 -15.66 2.47
CA GLY A 222 -4.96 -15.87 1.17
C GLY A 222 -3.44 -15.76 1.27
N ASP A 223 -2.85 -14.94 0.40
CA ASP A 223 -1.41 -14.63 0.41
C ASP A 223 -1.06 -13.36 1.22
N VAL A 224 -1.96 -12.86 2.07
CA VAL A 224 -1.73 -11.68 2.90
C VAL A 224 -1.25 -12.10 4.28
N VAL A 225 -0.23 -11.41 4.80
CA VAL A 225 0.28 -11.59 6.16
C VAL A 225 -0.10 -10.44 7.07
N LEU A 226 -0.31 -10.75 8.35
CA LEU A 226 -0.31 -9.77 9.42
C LEU A 226 1.11 -9.71 9.97
N ARG A 227 1.74 -8.53 9.84
CA ARG A 227 3.09 -8.28 10.31
C ARG A 227 3.04 -7.57 11.66
N PHE A 228 3.68 -8.15 12.65
CA PHE A 228 3.90 -7.51 13.95
C PHE A 228 5.22 -6.76 13.91
N VAL A 229 5.23 -5.52 14.37
CA VAL A 229 6.44 -4.70 14.51
C VAL A 229 6.47 -4.10 15.91
N SER A 230 7.60 -4.22 16.60
CA SER A 230 7.84 -3.57 17.90
C SER A 230 9.22 -2.94 17.91
N TYR A 231 9.34 -1.78 18.54
CA TYR A 231 10.58 -1.05 18.73
C TYR A 231 10.47 -0.15 19.97
N PRO A 232 11.59 0.24 20.61
CA PRO A 232 11.58 1.20 21.72
C PRO A 232 11.02 2.56 21.29
N ASP A 233 10.46 3.34 22.22
CA ASP A 233 9.93 4.68 21.90
C ASP A 233 11.03 5.65 21.42
N ASP A 234 12.27 5.45 21.87
CA ASP A 234 13.42 6.33 21.60
C ASP A 234 14.18 5.93 20.31
N THR A 235 13.49 5.80 19.17
CA THR A 235 14.09 5.40 17.87
C THR A 235 14.08 6.51 16.82
N ASP A 236 14.34 7.75 17.22
CA ASP A 236 14.32 8.92 16.32
C ASP A 236 15.36 8.84 15.17
N ASP A 237 16.44 8.09 15.39
CA ASP A 237 17.53 7.92 14.40
C ASP A 237 17.19 6.91 13.29
N VAL A 238 16.10 6.15 13.40
CA VAL A 238 15.71 5.13 12.42
C VAL A 238 14.60 5.68 11.51
N ALA A 239 14.90 5.81 10.21
CA ALA A 239 13.96 6.39 9.25
C ALA A 239 12.63 5.61 9.14
N PHE A 240 12.69 4.29 9.25
CA PHE A 240 11.52 3.41 9.21
C PHE A 240 11.78 2.04 9.84
N LEU A 241 12.64 1.25 9.20
CA LEU A 241 13.19 0.01 9.72
C LEU A 241 14.72 0.10 9.56
N PRO A 242 15.51 -0.56 10.42
CA PRO A 242 16.96 -0.62 10.25
C PRO A 242 17.33 -1.06 8.83
N GLY A 243 18.26 -0.36 8.18
CA GLY A 243 18.66 -0.62 6.77
C GLY A 243 17.93 0.21 5.71
N PHE A 244 16.89 0.98 6.09
CA PHE A 244 16.32 2.00 5.20
C PHE A 244 17.10 3.32 5.32
N ALA A 245 17.46 3.90 4.17
CA ALA A 245 18.03 5.24 4.10
C ALA A 245 16.90 6.29 4.10
N ASN A 246 17.12 7.39 4.83
CA ASN A 246 16.22 8.54 4.83
C ASN A 246 16.34 9.31 3.52
N VAL A 247 15.21 9.70 2.92
CA VAL A 247 15.19 10.64 1.80
C VAL A 247 15.18 12.04 2.38
N ALA A 248 16.34 12.71 2.32
CA ALA A 248 16.44 14.10 2.75
C ALA A 248 15.36 14.94 2.07
N SER A 249 14.45 15.53 2.85
CA SER A 249 13.60 16.59 2.35
C SER A 249 14.53 17.71 1.90
N SER A 250 14.64 17.95 0.59
CA SER A 250 15.33 19.13 0.08
C SER A 250 14.82 20.35 0.85
N GLU A 251 15.74 21.16 1.38
CA GLU A 251 15.40 22.39 2.10
C GLU A 251 14.55 23.34 1.23
N ASP A 252 14.64 23.17 -0.09
CA ASP A 252 13.75 23.79 -1.04
C ASP A 252 12.40 23.05 -1.13
N GLN A 253 11.46 23.46 -0.26
CA GLN A 253 10.08 22.97 -0.26
C GLN A 253 9.36 23.19 -1.60
N SER A 254 9.89 24.04 -2.50
CA SER A 254 9.35 24.26 -3.84
C SER A 254 9.46 23.03 -4.76
N GLU A 255 10.36 22.09 -4.46
CA GLU A 255 10.57 20.88 -5.28
C GLU A 255 9.88 19.64 -4.70
N CYS A 256 9.30 19.74 -3.50
CA CYS A 256 8.63 18.62 -2.88
C CYS A 256 7.20 18.46 -3.42
N PRO A 257 6.77 17.21 -3.73
CA PRO A 257 5.37 16.94 -3.98
C PRO A 257 4.46 17.49 -2.86
N PRO A 258 3.29 18.07 -3.21
CA PRO A 258 2.34 18.57 -2.23
C PRO A 258 1.79 17.42 -1.36
N ASP A 259 1.60 17.67 -0.06
CA ASP A 259 0.83 16.80 0.82
C ASP A 259 -0.66 17.17 0.78
N TYR A 260 -1.53 16.17 0.56
CA TYR A 260 -2.98 16.36 0.45
C TYR A 260 -3.73 16.18 1.77
N GLY A 261 -3.03 15.95 2.88
CA GLY A 261 -3.62 15.88 4.22
C GLY A 261 -4.11 14.50 4.63
N LEU A 262 -3.73 13.44 3.91
CA LEU A 262 -3.99 12.06 4.36
C LEU A 262 -3.15 11.78 5.60
N SER A 263 -3.75 11.39 6.72
CA SER A 263 -3.01 11.30 8.00
C SER A 263 -2.69 9.88 8.44
N ARG A 264 -3.68 8.99 8.45
CA ARG A 264 -3.55 7.61 8.95
C ARG A 264 -4.41 6.62 8.17
N PHE A 265 -4.16 5.34 8.36
CA PHE A 265 -5.13 4.30 8.02
C PHE A 265 -6.30 4.36 8.99
N ASP A 266 -7.52 4.24 8.47
CA ASP A 266 -8.73 4.19 9.27
C ASP A 266 -9.18 2.75 9.47
N HIS A 267 -9.35 2.04 8.36
CA HIS A 267 -9.62 0.62 8.33
C HIS A 267 -9.05 0.01 7.05
N ILE A 268 -8.80 -1.29 7.09
CA ILE A 268 -8.26 -2.03 5.96
C ILE A 268 -9.21 -3.18 5.62
N VAL A 269 -9.60 -3.28 4.35
CA VAL A 269 -10.62 -4.22 3.90
C VAL A 269 -10.00 -5.35 3.09
N GLY A 270 -10.32 -6.59 3.48
CA GLY A 270 -9.98 -7.83 2.78
C GLY A 270 -11.22 -8.57 2.30
N GLY A 271 -11.23 -9.04 1.06
CA GLY A 271 -12.28 -9.96 0.60
C GLY A 271 -11.90 -11.40 0.85
N VAL A 272 -12.85 -12.17 1.37
CA VAL A 272 -12.68 -13.58 1.75
C VAL A 272 -13.79 -14.43 1.13
N PRO A 273 -13.52 -15.71 0.80
CA PRO A 273 -14.53 -16.58 0.20
C PRO A 273 -15.70 -16.85 1.13
N ASP A 274 -15.40 -17.07 2.42
CA ASP A 274 -16.36 -17.33 3.48
C ASP A 274 -15.99 -16.45 4.68
N LEU A 275 -16.94 -15.63 5.15
CA LEU A 275 -16.73 -14.61 6.18
C LEU A 275 -16.48 -15.21 7.55
N ASP A 276 -17.41 -16.06 8.01
CA ASP A 276 -17.38 -16.56 9.40
C ASP A 276 -16.12 -17.40 9.70
N PRO A 277 -15.63 -18.30 8.82
CA PRO A 277 -14.37 -19.01 9.07
C PRO A 277 -13.15 -18.10 9.11
N ALA A 278 -13.08 -17.11 8.21
CA ALA A 278 -11.97 -16.15 8.17
C ALA A 278 -11.98 -15.25 9.42
N ALA A 279 -13.16 -14.76 9.79
CA ALA A 279 -13.36 -13.97 11.00
C ALA A 279 -12.99 -14.74 12.27
N ALA A 280 -13.47 -15.99 12.40
CA ALA A 280 -13.18 -16.84 13.54
C ALA A 280 -11.69 -17.17 13.65
N TYR A 281 -11.01 -17.39 12.51
CA TYR A 281 -9.56 -17.57 12.48
C TYR A 281 -8.84 -16.30 13.00
N ILE A 282 -9.15 -15.13 12.45
CA ILE A 282 -8.48 -13.87 12.81
C ILE A 282 -8.75 -13.50 14.26
N ALA A 283 -10.03 -13.40 14.65
CA ALA A 283 -10.41 -13.11 16.03
C ALA A 283 -9.87 -14.17 17.01
N GLY A 284 -9.79 -15.43 16.56
CA GLY A 284 -9.26 -16.53 17.35
C GLY A 284 -7.80 -16.32 17.77
N PHE A 285 -6.93 -15.89 16.85
CA PHE A 285 -5.51 -15.71 17.13
C PHE A 285 -5.11 -14.31 17.59
N THR A 286 -5.86 -13.26 17.23
CA THR A 286 -5.58 -11.89 17.70
C THR A 286 -6.28 -11.57 19.01
N GLY A 287 -7.45 -12.18 19.25
CA GLY A 287 -8.36 -11.77 20.32
C GLY A 287 -9.19 -10.52 20.00
N PHE A 288 -9.15 -10.04 18.75
CA PHE A 288 -9.94 -8.88 18.31
C PHE A 288 -11.43 -9.16 18.43
N HIS A 289 -12.18 -8.16 18.89
CA HIS A 289 -13.63 -8.24 19.03
C HIS A 289 -14.35 -7.81 17.75
N GLU A 290 -15.58 -8.29 17.59
CA GLU A 290 -16.50 -7.80 16.57
C GLU A 290 -16.93 -6.36 16.93
N PHE A 291 -16.55 -5.41 16.08
CA PHE A 291 -16.88 -3.99 16.23
C PHE A 291 -18.20 -3.64 15.55
N ASP A 292 -18.38 -4.12 14.32
CA ASP A 292 -19.60 -3.90 13.54
C ASP A 292 -19.81 -5.02 12.51
N ARG A 293 -21.05 -5.24 12.11
CA ARG A 293 -21.43 -6.25 11.11
C ARG A 293 -22.46 -5.68 10.15
N VAL A 294 -22.13 -5.77 8.87
CA VAL A 294 -22.98 -5.29 7.78
C VAL A 294 -23.51 -6.50 7.02
N ASN A 295 -24.82 -6.58 6.87
CA ASN A 295 -25.44 -7.68 6.14
C ASN A 295 -25.83 -7.23 4.72
N ALA A 296 -25.78 -8.13 3.75
CA ALA A 296 -26.16 -7.82 2.37
C ALA A 296 -27.62 -7.39 2.20
N LYS A 297 -28.49 -7.58 3.21
CA LYS A 297 -29.83 -6.98 3.21
C LYS A 297 -29.79 -5.45 3.24
N GLU A 298 -28.72 -4.87 3.78
CA GLU A 298 -28.52 -3.42 3.93
C GLU A 298 -27.74 -2.83 2.76
N VAL A 299 -26.74 -3.55 2.24
CA VAL A 299 -25.80 -3.04 1.21
C VAL A 299 -25.90 -3.79 -0.14
N GLY A 300 -26.78 -4.78 -0.23
CA GLY A 300 -27.29 -5.39 -1.46
C GLY A 300 -26.40 -6.43 -2.16
N THR A 301 -25.10 -6.53 -1.84
CA THR A 301 -24.18 -7.40 -2.59
C THR A 301 -23.11 -8.14 -1.77
N LEU A 302 -22.78 -7.67 -0.57
CA LEU A 302 -21.71 -8.23 0.27
C LEU A 302 -22.19 -8.33 1.72
N ASN A 303 -21.77 -9.38 2.44
CA ASN A 303 -21.77 -9.37 3.90
C ASN A 303 -20.39 -8.88 4.35
N GLY A 304 -20.35 -8.19 5.49
CA GLY A 304 -19.12 -7.66 6.05
C GLY A 304 -19.07 -7.77 7.57
N LEU A 305 -17.87 -7.96 8.09
CA LEU A 305 -17.57 -7.97 9.52
C LEU A 305 -16.34 -7.11 9.77
N VAL A 306 -16.41 -6.22 10.77
CA VAL A 306 -15.30 -5.42 11.24
C VAL A 306 -14.76 -6.02 12.53
N LEU A 307 -13.49 -6.40 12.54
CA LEU A 307 -12.75 -6.82 13.72
C LEU A 307 -11.89 -5.65 14.21
N ALA A 308 -11.88 -5.41 15.52
CA ALA A 308 -11.14 -4.33 16.15
C ALA A 308 -10.24 -4.83 17.28
N ASN A 309 -9.10 -4.17 17.47
CA ASN A 309 -8.33 -4.31 18.71
C ASN A 309 -9.06 -3.61 19.87
N SER A 310 -8.59 -3.82 21.09
CA SER A 310 -9.25 -3.31 22.31
C SER A 310 -9.33 -1.78 22.40
N SER A 311 -8.46 -1.04 21.70
CA SER A 311 -8.53 0.43 21.61
C SER A 311 -9.31 0.93 20.38
N GLU A 312 -9.81 0.02 19.56
CA GLU A 312 -10.59 0.27 18.33
C GLU A 312 -9.88 1.20 17.33
N LYS A 313 -8.54 1.21 17.35
CA LYS A 313 -7.70 1.95 16.40
C LYS A 313 -7.34 1.12 15.17
N VAL A 314 -7.20 -0.19 15.34
CA VAL A 314 -6.87 -1.13 14.26
C VAL A 314 -8.15 -1.84 13.86
N LEU A 315 -8.71 -1.44 12.71
CA LEU A 315 -9.96 -1.98 12.17
C LEU A 315 -9.69 -2.82 10.92
N LEU A 316 -9.96 -4.11 11.01
CA LEU A 316 -9.84 -5.07 9.90
C LEU A 316 -11.23 -5.49 9.44
N THR A 317 -11.61 -5.07 8.24
CA THR A 317 -12.91 -5.39 7.65
C THR A 317 -12.78 -6.57 6.71
N LEU A 318 -13.59 -7.60 6.92
CA LEU A 318 -13.69 -8.77 6.06
C LEU A 318 -14.98 -8.68 5.26
N LEU A 319 -14.92 -8.94 3.95
CA LEU A 319 -16.08 -8.94 3.07
C LEU A 319 -16.23 -10.28 2.35
N GLU A 320 -17.43 -10.85 2.33
CA GLU A 320 -17.76 -12.00 1.50
C GLU A 320 -18.86 -11.65 0.46
N PRO A 321 -18.82 -12.25 -0.74
CA PRO A 321 -19.86 -12.05 -1.74
C PRO A 321 -21.11 -12.87 -1.45
N VAL A 322 -22.29 -12.24 -1.51
CA VAL A 322 -23.56 -12.97 -1.41
C VAL A 322 -23.93 -13.62 -2.74
N HIS A 323 -24.08 -14.95 -2.70
CA HIS A 323 -24.47 -15.77 -3.84
C HIS A 323 -25.92 -15.48 -4.29
N GLY A 324 -26.16 -15.49 -5.60
CA GLY A 324 -27.53 -15.50 -6.16
C GLY A 324 -28.18 -14.15 -6.48
N THR A 325 -27.47 -13.01 -6.34
CA THR A 325 -28.01 -11.71 -6.76
C THR A 325 -27.64 -11.36 -8.21
N ALA A 326 -28.56 -10.73 -8.96
CA ALA A 326 -28.37 -10.38 -10.38
C ALA A 326 -27.24 -9.36 -10.64
N ARG A 327 -26.76 -8.65 -9.60
CA ARG A 327 -25.58 -7.76 -9.62
C ARG A 327 -24.29 -8.43 -9.14
N SER A 328 -24.26 -9.77 -9.12
CA SER A 328 -23.09 -10.60 -8.79
C SER A 328 -21.87 -10.39 -9.68
N ALA A 329 -21.93 -9.55 -10.72
CA ALA A 329 -20.75 -9.17 -11.51
C ALA A 329 -19.66 -8.50 -10.66
N ALA A 330 -19.98 -7.76 -9.60
CA ALA A 330 -18.97 -7.20 -8.69
C ALA A 330 -18.31 -8.28 -7.82
N GLY A 331 -19.11 -9.14 -7.18
CA GLY A 331 -18.60 -10.27 -6.37
C GLY A 331 -17.88 -11.35 -7.20
N ALA A 332 -18.32 -11.62 -8.42
CA ALA A 332 -17.67 -12.56 -9.35
C ALA A 332 -16.40 -11.99 -10.00
N ARG A 333 -16.27 -10.66 -10.11
CA ARG A 333 -15.03 -9.99 -10.52
C ARG A 333 -14.00 -10.01 -9.39
N TYR A 334 -14.46 -9.86 -8.15
CA TYR A 334 -13.66 -10.07 -6.94
C TYR A 334 -13.18 -11.54 -6.81
N ARG A 335 -13.96 -12.52 -7.30
CA ARG A 335 -13.54 -13.94 -7.34
C ARG A 335 -12.33 -14.26 -8.22
N ARG A 336 -11.89 -13.36 -9.10
CA ARG A 336 -10.67 -13.57 -9.91
C ARG A 336 -9.48 -12.75 -9.41
N SER A 337 -9.66 -11.93 -8.36
CA SER A 337 -8.66 -11.02 -7.81
C SER A 337 -8.70 -11.00 -6.27
N TRP A 338 -8.79 -12.18 -5.64
CA TRP A 338 -9.06 -12.37 -4.18
C TRP A 338 -8.07 -11.70 -3.21
N THR A 339 -7.03 -11.03 -3.72
CA THR A 339 -5.96 -10.36 -2.95
C THR A 339 -5.95 -8.85 -3.10
N THR A 340 -6.88 -8.24 -3.84
CA THR A 340 -6.88 -6.78 -3.98
C THR A 340 -7.49 -6.14 -2.72
N MET A 341 -6.67 -5.98 -1.68
CA MET A 341 -7.03 -5.17 -0.52
C MET A 341 -7.27 -3.72 -0.93
N ALA A 342 -8.37 -3.15 -0.43
CA ALA A 342 -8.59 -1.71 -0.47
C ALA A 342 -8.33 -1.18 0.94
N ALA A 343 -7.23 -0.44 1.11
CA ALA A 343 -7.04 0.38 2.29
C ALA A 343 -7.73 1.73 2.04
N GLN A 344 -8.68 2.10 2.89
CA GLN A 344 -9.31 3.42 2.81
C GLN A 344 -8.61 4.34 3.81
N ALA A 345 -7.84 5.30 3.30
CA ALA A 345 -7.23 6.35 4.11
C ALA A 345 -8.26 7.47 4.34
N CYS A 346 -8.35 7.95 5.58
CA CYS A 346 -9.26 9.04 5.93
C CYS A 346 -8.55 10.40 5.83
N SER A 347 -9.09 11.30 5.01
CA SER A 347 -8.85 12.74 5.14
C SER A 347 -9.87 13.25 6.14
N THR A 348 -9.43 13.64 7.33
CA THR A 348 -10.32 14.03 8.43
C THR A 348 -11.39 15.04 8.01
N TRP A 349 -12.66 14.72 8.25
CA TRP A 349 -13.69 15.67 8.68
C TRP A 349 -14.42 15.03 9.87
N ARG A 350 -14.40 15.73 11.02
CA ARG A 350 -15.13 15.35 12.24
C ARG A 350 -16.63 15.47 12.04
#